data_AF-R7ZPQ8-F1
#
_entry.id   AF-R7ZPQ8-F1
#
_cell.length_a   1.000
_cell.length_b   1.000
_cell.length_c   1.000
_cell.angle_alpha   90.00
_cell.angle_beta   90.00
_cell.angle_gamma   90.00
#
_symmetry.space_group_name_H-M   'P 1'
#
loop_
_entity.id
_entity.type
_entity.pdbx_description
1 polymer ?
#
loop_
_entity_poly.entity_id
_entity_poly.type
_entity_poly.pdbx_seq_one_letter_code
_entity_poly.pdbx_strand_id
1 'polypeptide(L)'
;MHLKSDDIIRLELDYSTGDIPPPFNHVYKLKLSFEKTFVNAQFEIQYLHREELSEADIINEGFTPDDDFRFVGEIPKVWESPLKKLYAQTKWSNQKLLGEEGGVKVLAKDIHGKLVRSIPNNQTEWQYLAQEFIQAIYEVSKREAPLTIRYKSISPEKVWMYEMTIRFATRKIDLRLNGASVHMDWEDAKELLSNIFLPDYDYEIAKASEPTKKGTYIDVGDGLWHDFSQGIYNLDESFDAKSQIKNTFEKLNQLS
;
A
#
# COMPACT_ATOMS: atom_id res chain seq x y z
N MET A 1 -24.77 -7.94 16.15
CA MET A 1 -25.64 -7.30 15.13
C MET A 1 -24.87 -6.13 14.54
N HIS A 2 -24.42 -6.25 13.30
CA HIS A 2 -23.61 -5.23 12.62
C HIS A 2 -24.51 -4.13 12.04
N LEU A 3 -23.89 -2.99 11.69
CA LEU A 3 -24.59 -1.85 11.12
C LEU A 3 -24.77 -2.06 9.61
N LYS A 4 -25.80 -1.45 9.02
CA LYS A 4 -25.90 -1.37 7.56
C LYS A 4 -24.81 -0.42 7.08
N SER A 5 -24.03 -0.84 6.08
CA SER A 5 -22.87 -0.09 5.60
C SER A 5 -23.21 1.32 5.11
N ASP A 6 -24.36 1.48 4.48
CA ASP A 6 -24.80 2.77 3.92
C ASP A 6 -25.12 3.79 5.01
N ASP A 7 -25.57 3.30 6.17
CA ASP A 7 -25.90 4.11 7.34
C ASP A 7 -24.65 4.51 8.15
N ILE A 8 -23.46 3.96 7.84
CA ILE A 8 -22.23 4.27 8.56
C ILE A 8 -21.80 5.70 8.25
N ILE A 9 -21.62 6.50 9.30
CA ILE A 9 -21.10 7.87 9.23
C ILE A 9 -19.69 8.00 9.77
N ARG A 10 -19.25 7.05 10.60
CA ARG A 10 -17.88 7.02 11.14
C ARG A 10 -17.35 5.61 11.26
N LEU A 11 -16.08 5.45 10.91
CA LEU A 11 -15.27 4.26 11.18
C LEU A 11 -14.06 4.64 12.00
N GLU A 12 -13.65 3.78 12.93
CA GLU A 12 -12.33 3.82 13.54
C GLU A 12 -11.66 2.47 13.39
N LEU A 13 -10.38 2.50 13.04
CA LEU A 13 -9.52 1.33 12.97
C LEU A 13 -8.42 1.53 14.01
N ASP A 14 -8.33 0.57 14.94
CA ASP A 14 -7.23 0.48 15.89
C ASP A 14 -6.39 -0.73 15.48
N TYR A 15 -5.12 -0.53 15.16
CA TYR A 15 -4.19 -1.59 14.76
C TYR A 15 -3.02 -1.71 15.73
N SER A 16 -2.54 -2.93 15.90
CA SER A 16 -1.29 -3.24 16.57
C SER A 16 -0.57 -4.34 15.81
N THR A 17 0.75 -4.22 15.68
CA THR A 17 1.60 -5.30 15.16
C THR A 17 1.65 -6.53 16.05
N GLY A 18 1.21 -6.44 17.31
CA GLY A 18 1.38 -7.50 18.30
C GLY A 18 2.82 -7.57 18.80
N ASP A 19 3.27 -8.78 19.15
CA ASP A 19 4.60 -9.06 19.70
C ASP A 19 5.69 -9.12 18.62
N ILE A 20 5.84 -8.02 17.89
CA ILE A 20 6.93 -7.80 16.91
C ILE A 20 8.02 -6.98 17.60
N PRO A 21 9.32 -7.27 17.38
CA PRO A 21 10.40 -6.51 18.00
C PRO A 21 10.49 -5.07 17.44
N PRO A 22 11.03 -4.11 18.22
CA PRO A 22 11.43 -2.81 17.66
C PRO A 22 12.53 -3.01 16.60
N PRO A 23 12.66 -2.11 15.60
CA PRO A 23 11.91 -0.86 15.40
C PRO A 23 10.57 -1.04 14.65
N PHE A 24 10.20 -2.29 14.33
CA PHE A 24 9.00 -2.63 13.55
C PHE A 24 7.71 -2.62 14.37
N ASN A 25 7.80 -2.76 15.69
CA ASN A 25 6.65 -2.69 16.59
C ASN A 25 5.94 -1.34 16.50
N HIS A 26 4.66 -1.33 16.14
CA HIS A 26 3.88 -0.10 16.10
C HIS A 26 2.39 -0.33 16.32
N VAL A 27 1.74 0.76 16.68
CA VAL A 27 0.28 0.87 16.72
C VAL A 27 -0.15 2.05 15.87
N TYR A 28 -1.33 1.95 15.29
CA TYR A 28 -1.95 3.13 14.69
C TYR A 28 -3.45 3.19 14.98
N LYS A 29 -3.96 4.41 14.94
CA LYS A 29 -5.38 4.72 15.03
C LYS A 29 -5.80 5.59 13.86
N LEU A 30 -6.80 5.11 13.11
CA LEU A 30 -7.49 5.87 12.08
C LEU A 30 -8.90 6.18 12.56
N LYS A 31 -9.33 7.44 12.51
CA LYS A 31 -10.72 7.85 12.73
C LYS A 31 -11.22 8.57 11.49
N LEU A 32 -12.31 8.06 10.92
CA LEU A 32 -12.84 8.49 9.63
C LEU A 32 -14.27 8.94 9.82
N SER A 33 -14.62 10.15 9.40
CA SER A 33 -16.00 10.63 9.31
C SER A 33 -16.36 10.91 7.85
N PHE A 34 -17.48 10.35 7.42
CA PHE A 34 -17.92 10.38 6.03
C PHE A 34 -18.77 11.61 5.74
N GLU A 35 -18.11 12.69 5.29
CA GLU A 35 -18.75 13.97 4.96
C GLU A 35 -19.29 13.96 3.53
N LYS A 36 -20.12 14.95 3.14
CA LYS A 36 -20.76 14.96 1.81
C LYS A 36 -19.76 14.89 0.64
N THR A 37 -18.63 15.58 0.73
CA THR A 37 -17.68 15.79 -0.38
C THR A 37 -16.27 15.24 -0.12
N PHE A 38 -15.98 14.75 1.08
CA PHE A 38 -14.68 14.22 1.47
C PHE A 38 -14.82 13.25 2.65
N VAL A 39 -13.72 12.59 3.03
CA VAL A 39 -13.60 11.82 4.28
C VAL A 39 -12.76 12.65 5.24
N ASN A 40 -13.32 13.07 6.37
CA ASN A 40 -12.55 13.70 7.44
C ASN A 40 -11.75 12.61 8.15
N ALA A 41 -10.42 12.73 8.17
CA ALA A 41 -9.54 11.72 8.74
C ALA A 41 -8.70 12.30 9.89
N GLN A 42 -8.56 11.51 10.94
CA GLN A 42 -7.54 11.65 11.96
C GLN A 42 -6.70 10.38 11.98
N PHE A 43 -5.39 10.52 11.83
CA PHE A 43 -4.44 9.42 11.83
C PHE A 43 -3.36 9.69 12.86
N GLU A 44 -2.99 8.65 13.59
CA GLU A 44 -1.86 8.64 14.50
C GLU A 44 -1.20 7.27 14.41
N ILE A 45 0.11 7.25 14.15
CA ILE A 45 0.96 6.07 14.23
C ILE A 45 2.06 6.35 15.25
N GLN A 46 2.34 5.34 16.07
CA GLN A 46 3.37 5.36 17.08
C GLN A 46 4.20 4.08 16.99
N TYR A 47 5.51 4.23 16.89
CA TYR A 47 6.44 3.11 17.00
C TYR A 47 6.84 2.91 18.46
N LEU A 48 6.85 1.65 18.89
CA LEU A 48 6.99 1.28 20.29
C LEU A 48 8.40 0.72 20.55
N HIS A 49 8.89 0.93 21.77
CA HIS A 49 10.12 0.32 22.29
C HIS A 49 11.41 0.67 21.51
N ARG A 50 11.40 1.76 20.73
CA ARG A 50 12.57 2.22 19.99
C ARG A 50 13.64 2.83 20.88
N GLU A 51 13.26 3.29 22.07
CA GLU A 51 14.17 3.75 23.11
C GLU A 51 15.14 2.67 23.60
N GLU A 52 14.88 1.40 23.30
CA GLU A 52 15.74 0.26 23.61
C GLU A 52 16.84 0.03 22.56
N LEU A 53 16.76 0.69 21.40
CA LEU A 53 17.69 0.56 20.29
C LEU A 53 18.64 1.77 20.21
N SER A 54 19.83 1.56 19.64
CA SER A 54 20.67 2.68 19.27
C SER A 54 20.14 3.37 18.00
N GLU A 55 20.43 4.65 17.84
CA GLU A 55 20.06 5.39 16.61
C GLU A 55 20.63 4.73 15.35
N ALA A 56 21.85 4.18 15.44
CA ALA A 56 22.47 3.46 14.33
C ALA A 56 21.67 2.20 13.94
N ASP A 57 21.15 1.46 14.93
CA ASP A 57 20.32 0.27 14.66
C ASP A 57 19.00 0.68 14.00
N ILE A 58 18.34 1.74 14.47
CA ILE A 58 17.11 2.26 13.88
C ILE A 58 17.34 2.64 12.40
N ILE A 59 18.42 3.38 12.12
CA ILE A 59 18.75 3.82 10.75
C ILE A 59 19.12 2.63 9.86
N ASN A 60 19.88 1.65 10.36
CA ASN A 60 20.27 0.48 9.60
C ASN A 60 19.06 -0.38 9.19
N GLU A 61 18.00 -0.39 10.00
CA GLU A 61 16.73 -1.05 9.68
C GLU A 61 15.81 -0.19 8.79
N GLY A 62 16.28 0.97 8.31
CA GLY A 62 15.55 1.83 7.38
C GLY A 62 14.54 2.79 8.02
N PHE A 63 14.65 3.00 9.34
CA PHE A 63 13.77 3.90 10.10
C PHE A 63 14.50 5.18 10.52
N THR A 64 13.73 6.14 11.03
CA THR A 64 14.26 7.33 11.69
C THR A 64 13.84 7.37 13.15
N PRO A 65 14.56 8.10 14.02
CA PRO A 65 14.14 8.28 15.41
C PRO A 65 12.78 8.99 15.59
N ASP A 66 12.23 9.62 14.55
CA ASP A 66 11.00 10.44 14.59
C ASP A 66 10.00 10.01 13.49
N ASP A 67 9.79 8.70 13.34
CA ASP A 67 8.79 8.17 12.38
C ASP A 67 7.35 8.27 12.87
N ASP A 68 7.14 8.58 14.16
CA ASP A 68 5.83 8.87 14.69
C ASP A 68 5.16 9.98 13.87
N PHE A 69 3.88 9.79 13.59
CA PHE A 69 3.18 10.72 12.71
C PHE A 69 1.73 10.91 13.10
N ARG A 70 1.29 12.16 12.97
CA ARG A 70 -0.08 12.59 13.22
C ARG A 70 -0.60 13.41 12.06
N PHE A 71 -1.84 13.14 11.67
CA PHE A 71 -2.54 13.87 10.63
C PHE A 71 -3.99 14.14 11.03
N VAL A 72 -4.46 15.33 10.71
CA VAL A 72 -5.87 15.71 10.75
C VAL A 72 -6.18 16.48 9.48
N GLY A 73 -7.13 16.00 8.68
CA GLY A 73 -7.44 16.67 7.42
C GLY A 73 -8.51 15.98 6.58
N GLU A 74 -8.65 16.48 5.37
CA GLU A 74 -9.63 16.01 4.40
C GLU A 74 -8.95 15.06 3.41
N ILE A 75 -9.53 13.88 3.22
CA ILE A 75 -9.11 12.89 2.22
C ILE A 75 -10.21 12.79 1.16
N PRO A 76 -9.88 12.63 -0.14
CA PRO A 76 -10.89 12.58 -1.20
C PRO A 76 -11.98 11.53 -0.96
N LYS A 77 -13.22 11.88 -1.30
CA LYS A 77 -14.44 11.08 -1.09
C LYS A 77 -14.39 9.66 -1.70
N VAL A 78 -13.53 9.45 -2.70
CA VAL A 78 -13.34 8.16 -3.36
C VAL A 78 -13.03 7.01 -2.39
N TRP A 79 -12.49 7.34 -1.21
CA TRP A 79 -12.14 6.37 -0.15
C TRP A 79 -13.32 5.82 0.64
N GLU A 80 -14.46 6.50 0.66
CA GLU A 80 -15.62 6.02 1.42
C GLU A 80 -16.16 4.69 0.90
N SER A 81 -16.31 4.55 -0.41
CA SER A 81 -16.91 3.37 -1.01
C SER A 81 -16.10 2.09 -0.72
N PRO A 82 -14.76 2.06 -0.91
CA PRO A 82 -13.93 0.91 -0.51
C PRO A 82 -14.08 0.53 0.96
N LEU A 83 -14.05 1.50 1.88
CA LEU A 83 -14.17 1.26 3.33
C LEU A 83 -15.53 0.69 3.72
N LYS A 84 -16.62 1.29 3.21
CA LYS A 84 -17.98 0.81 3.45
C LYS A 84 -18.22 -0.57 2.83
N LYS A 85 -17.69 -0.80 1.63
CA LYS A 85 -17.78 -2.10 0.95
C LYS A 85 -17.06 -3.20 1.75
N LEU A 86 -15.83 -2.94 2.21
CA LEU A 86 -15.09 -3.90 3.04
C LEU A 86 -15.84 -4.19 4.34
N TYR A 87 -16.37 -3.16 5.00
CA TYR A 87 -17.21 -3.34 6.19
C TYR A 87 -18.42 -4.24 5.92
N ALA A 88 -19.14 -4.02 4.81
CA ALA A 88 -20.32 -4.81 4.44
C ALA A 88 -20.00 -6.29 4.20
N GLN A 89 -18.83 -6.58 3.62
CA GLN A 89 -18.39 -7.92 3.26
C GLN A 89 -17.69 -8.66 4.40
N THR A 90 -17.31 -7.94 5.46
CA THR A 90 -16.57 -8.47 6.60
C THR A 90 -17.40 -9.49 7.38
N LYS A 91 -16.81 -10.66 7.59
CA LYS A 91 -17.26 -11.59 8.63
C LYS A 91 -16.59 -11.22 9.94
N TRP A 92 -17.36 -11.13 11.01
CA TRP A 92 -16.88 -10.63 12.29
C TRP A 92 -16.62 -11.77 13.27
N SER A 93 -15.55 -11.64 14.04
CA SER A 93 -15.18 -12.55 15.11
C SER A 93 -16.11 -12.38 16.31
N ASN A 94 -16.30 -13.46 17.06
CA ASN A 94 -16.95 -13.43 18.38
C ASN A 94 -15.96 -13.05 19.50
N GLN A 95 -14.67 -12.94 19.19
CA GLN A 95 -13.65 -12.52 20.15
C GLN A 95 -13.84 -11.04 20.53
N LYS A 96 -13.54 -10.74 21.80
CA LYS A 96 -13.65 -9.38 22.34
C LYS A 96 -12.31 -8.63 22.34
N LEU A 97 -11.20 -9.37 22.31
CA LEU A 97 -9.84 -8.86 22.38
C LEU A 97 -9.01 -9.50 21.26
N LEU A 98 -8.01 -8.77 20.78
CA LEU A 98 -6.99 -9.33 19.90
C LEU A 98 -6.07 -10.23 20.74
N GLY A 99 -5.50 -11.25 20.11
CA GLY A 99 -4.44 -12.06 20.72
C GLY A 99 -3.08 -11.35 20.70
N GLU A 100 -2.04 -12.09 21.06
CA GLU A 100 -0.65 -11.60 21.09
C GLU A 100 -0.11 -11.26 19.69
N GLU A 101 -0.65 -11.88 18.64
CA GLU A 101 -0.33 -11.61 17.23
C GLU A 101 -0.81 -10.24 16.74
N GLY A 102 -1.51 -9.46 17.58
CA GLY A 102 -2.02 -8.15 17.19
C GLY A 102 -3.18 -8.22 16.20
N GLY A 103 -3.31 -7.20 15.35
CA GLY A 103 -4.34 -7.07 14.32
C GLY A 103 -5.18 -5.81 14.43
N VAL A 104 -6.28 -5.78 13.68
CA VAL A 104 -7.22 -4.66 13.51
C VAL A 104 -8.45 -4.89 14.38
N LYS A 105 -8.86 -3.83 15.10
CA LYS A 105 -10.20 -3.67 15.69
C LYS A 105 -10.92 -2.57 14.95
N VAL A 106 -12.21 -2.78 14.66
CA VAL A 106 -13.05 -1.80 13.97
C VAL A 106 -14.17 -1.32 14.88
N LEU A 107 -14.34 -0.01 14.95
CA LEU A 107 -15.50 0.65 15.53
C LEU A 107 -16.28 1.32 14.41
N ALA A 108 -17.59 1.08 14.35
CA ALA A 108 -18.49 1.77 13.42
C ALA A 108 -19.60 2.52 14.18
N LYS A 109 -19.97 3.68 13.66
CA LYS A 109 -21.11 4.48 14.11
C LYS A 109 -22.06 4.72 12.94
N ASP A 110 -23.35 4.47 13.14
CA ASP A 110 -24.39 4.79 12.15
C ASP A 110 -25.02 6.18 12.36
N ILE A 111 -25.85 6.60 11.39
CA ILE A 111 -26.67 7.82 11.42
C ILE A 111 -27.59 7.91 12.65
N HIS A 112 -27.95 6.78 13.26
CA HIS A 112 -28.81 6.71 14.44
C HIS A 112 -28.01 6.77 15.76
N GLY A 113 -26.68 6.89 15.67
CA GLY A 113 -25.79 6.96 16.82
C GLY A 113 -25.44 5.60 17.44
N LYS A 114 -25.88 4.48 16.85
CA LYS A 114 -25.53 3.14 17.31
C LYS A 114 -24.04 2.89 17.07
N LEU A 115 -23.36 2.39 18.09
CA LEU A 115 -21.94 2.05 18.06
C LEU A 115 -21.76 0.53 18.10
N VAL A 116 -20.91 0.00 17.21
CA VAL A 116 -20.51 -1.40 17.20
C VAL A 116 -18.99 -1.48 17.16
N ARG A 117 -18.41 -2.25 18.07
CA ARG A 117 -16.98 -2.60 18.09
C ARG A 117 -16.83 -4.09 17.82
N SER A 118 -15.97 -4.47 16.89
CA SER A 118 -15.76 -5.88 16.53
C SER A 118 -14.38 -6.10 15.89
N ILE A 119 -13.96 -7.36 15.86
CA ILE A 119 -12.71 -7.79 15.21
C ILE A 119 -13.11 -8.46 13.89
N PRO A 120 -12.59 -8.02 12.73
CA PRO A 120 -12.82 -8.70 11.46
C PRO A 120 -12.08 -10.05 11.42
N ASN A 121 -12.67 -11.06 10.79
CA ASN A 121 -11.97 -12.33 10.53
C ASN A 121 -11.00 -12.20 9.35
N ASN A 122 -11.28 -11.28 8.42
CA ASN A 122 -10.48 -10.95 7.25
C ASN A 122 -9.48 -9.83 7.59
N GLN A 123 -8.56 -10.13 8.52
CA GLN A 123 -7.59 -9.19 9.08
C GLN A 123 -6.69 -8.58 7.99
N THR A 124 -6.19 -9.42 7.10
CA THR A 124 -5.28 -9.04 6.01
C THR A 124 -5.90 -8.00 5.07
N GLU A 125 -7.16 -8.17 4.70
CA GLU A 125 -7.87 -7.24 3.81
C GLU A 125 -8.11 -5.88 4.45
N TRP A 126 -8.36 -5.84 5.76
CA TRP A 126 -8.45 -4.59 6.52
C TRP A 126 -7.09 -3.89 6.63
N GLN A 127 -6.02 -4.65 6.87
CA GLN A 127 -4.67 -4.10 6.92
C GLN A 127 -4.25 -3.53 5.55
N TYR A 128 -4.48 -4.25 4.45
CA TYR A 128 -4.18 -3.74 3.12
C TYR A 128 -4.96 -2.45 2.82
N LEU A 129 -6.28 -2.43 3.04
CA LEU A 129 -7.06 -1.22 2.77
C LEU A 129 -6.64 -0.04 3.66
N ALA A 130 -6.28 -0.30 4.92
CA ALA A 130 -5.75 0.71 5.82
C ALA A 130 -4.40 1.26 5.34
N GLN A 131 -3.49 0.40 4.89
CA GLN A 131 -2.21 0.80 4.30
C GLN A 131 -2.42 1.67 3.06
N GLU A 132 -3.31 1.28 2.13
CA GLU A 132 -3.60 2.12 0.96
C GLU A 132 -4.17 3.50 1.37
N PHE A 133 -5.00 3.54 2.43
CA PHE A 133 -5.55 4.80 2.95
C PHE A 133 -4.49 5.66 3.66
N ILE A 134 -3.55 5.05 4.38
CA ILE A 134 -2.41 5.74 5.01
C ILE A 134 -1.51 6.33 3.93
N GLN A 135 -1.25 5.60 2.84
CA GLN A 135 -0.53 6.12 1.67
C GLN A 135 -1.24 7.35 1.06
N ALA A 136 -2.58 7.33 0.98
CA ALA A 136 -3.34 8.50 0.58
C ALA A 136 -3.17 9.69 1.54
N ILE A 137 -3.07 9.45 2.85
CA ILE A 137 -2.76 10.50 3.84
C ILE A 137 -1.34 11.05 3.60
N TYR A 138 -0.33 10.21 3.36
CA TYR A 138 1.04 10.65 3.11
C TYR A 138 1.14 11.51 1.84
N GLU A 139 0.46 11.14 0.76
CA GLU A 139 0.36 11.96 -0.44
C GLU A 139 -0.35 13.31 -0.17
N VAL A 140 -1.51 13.31 0.48
CA VAL A 140 -2.29 14.54 0.74
C VAL A 140 -1.53 15.50 1.67
N SER A 141 -0.82 14.95 2.66
CA SER A 141 0.00 15.73 3.59
C SER A 141 1.34 16.16 2.99
N LYS A 142 1.66 15.74 1.75
CA LYS A 142 2.93 15.98 1.06
C LYS A 142 4.15 15.41 1.79
N ARG A 143 3.94 14.41 2.64
CA ARG A 143 5.03 13.65 3.26
C ARG A 143 5.71 12.74 2.24
N GLU A 144 4.91 12.18 1.32
CA GLU A 144 5.41 11.32 0.24
C GLU A 144 4.86 11.77 -1.12
N ALA A 145 5.65 11.55 -2.17
CA ALA A 145 5.21 11.73 -3.54
C ALA A 145 4.48 10.46 -4.04
N PRO A 146 3.57 10.58 -5.01
CA PRO A 146 2.95 9.42 -5.66
C PRO A 146 4.00 8.42 -6.17
N LEU A 147 3.82 7.13 -5.84
CA LEU A 147 4.71 6.06 -6.26
C LEU A 147 4.79 5.99 -7.79
N THR A 148 6.00 6.00 -8.34
CA THR A 148 6.22 5.86 -9.78
C THR A 148 7.10 4.66 -10.07
N ILE A 149 6.52 3.66 -10.73
CA ILE A 149 7.20 2.48 -11.23
C ILE A 149 7.57 2.70 -12.68
N ARG A 150 8.80 2.34 -13.07
CA ARG A 150 9.22 2.36 -14.48
C ARG A 150 9.64 0.97 -14.90
N TYR A 151 9.13 0.48 -16.02
CA TYR A 151 9.51 -0.83 -16.56
C TYR A 151 9.97 -0.67 -17.99
N LYS A 152 11.11 -1.27 -18.33
CA LYS A 152 11.72 -1.13 -19.65
C LYS A 152 12.09 -2.47 -20.22
N SER A 153 11.62 -2.76 -21.44
CA SER A 153 12.01 -3.94 -22.21
C SER A 153 12.69 -3.49 -23.50
N ILE A 154 13.91 -3.95 -23.72
CA ILE A 154 14.75 -3.59 -24.87
C ILE A 154 15.05 -4.85 -25.66
N SER A 155 14.53 -4.93 -26.89
CA SER A 155 14.83 -5.96 -27.87
C SER A 155 15.44 -5.33 -29.14
N PRO A 156 16.02 -6.14 -30.06
CA PRO A 156 16.53 -5.63 -31.34
C PRO A 156 15.45 -4.97 -32.21
N GLU A 157 14.20 -5.40 -32.05
CA GLU A 157 13.07 -4.98 -32.89
C GLU A 157 12.28 -3.83 -32.26
N LYS A 158 12.22 -3.79 -30.93
CA LYS A 158 11.33 -2.87 -30.21
C LYS A 158 11.87 -2.49 -28.83
N VAL A 159 11.57 -1.26 -28.44
CA VAL A 159 11.76 -0.78 -27.06
C VAL A 159 10.39 -0.41 -26.51
N TRP A 160 10.13 -0.91 -25.31
CA TRP A 160 8.94 -0.58 -24.54
C TRP A 160 9.37 0.07 -23.23
N MET A 161 8.85 1.27 -22.98
CA MET A 161 9.03 2.02 -21.76
C MET A 161 7.67 2.27 -21.14
N TYR A 162 7.49 1.74 -19.94
CA TYR A 162 6.32 1.90 -19.12
C TYR A 162 6.64 2.85 -17.98
N GLU A 163 5.78 3.83 -17.76
CA GLU A 163 5.83 4.73 -16.62
C GLU A 163 4.44 4.69 -15.96
N MET A 164 4.38 4.11 -14.77
CA MET A 164 3.15 3.95 -14.00
C MET A 164 3.25 4.77 -12.71
N THR A 165 2.47 5.84 -12.62
CA THR A 165 2.33 6.61 -11.39
C THR A 165 1.03 6.25 -10.69
N ILE A 166 1.14 5.78 -9.46
CA ILE A 166 0.02 5.41 -8.59
C ILE A 166 -0.29 6.58 -7.68
N ARG A 167 -1.54 7.04 -7.70
CA ARG A 167 -2.02 8.14 -6.86
C ARG A 167 -3.03 7.61 -5.85
N PHE A 168 -2.58 7.23 -4.67
CA PHE A 168 -3.42 6.76 -3.59
C PHE A 168 -4.44 7.80 -3.16
N ALA A 169 -4.06 9.09 -3.08
CA ALA A 169 -4.96 10.18 -2.69
C ALA A 169 -6.28 10.16 -3.47
N THR A 170 -6.21 9.92 -4.78
CA THR A 170 -7.37 9.93 -5.68
C THR A 170 -7.82 8.56 -6.16
N ARG A 171 -7.12 7.48 -5.75
CA ARG A 171 -7.28 6.12 -6.28
C ARG A 171 -7.24 6.08 -7.81
N LYS A 172 -6.20 6.66 -8.40
CA LYS A 172 -5.99 6.74 -9.86
C LYS A 172 -4.61 6.22 -10.26
N ILE A 173 -4.54 5.68 -11.47
CA ILE A 173 -3.31 5.22 -12.11
C ILE A 173 -3.09 6.06 -13.36
N ASP A 174 -1.92 6.69 -13.44
CA ASP A 174 -1.44 7.32 -14.66
C ASP A 174 -0.41 6.37 -15.29
N LEU A 175 -0.84 5.58 -16.28
CA LEU A 175 0.04 4.69 -17.01
C LEU A 175 0.39 5.27 -18.39
N ARG A 176 1.68 5.28 -18.72
CA ARG A 176 2.18 5.65 -20.04
C ARG A 176 3.02 4.53 -20.65
N LEU A 177 2.79 4.25 -21.92
CA LEU A 177 3.59 3.35 -22.75
C LEU A 177 4.25 4.17 -23.86
N ASN A 178 5.57 4.24 -23.85
CA ASN A 178 6.36 5.07 -24.77
C ASN A 178 5.83 6.52 -24.85
N GLY A 179 5.41 7.07 -23.71
CA GLY A 179 4.83 8.41 -23.58
C GLY A 179 3.34 8.54 -23.88
N ALA A 180 2.70 7.53 -24.48
CA ALA A 180 1.26 7.53 -24.75
C ALA A 180 0.47 6.98 -23.55
N SER A 181 -0.64 7.63 -23.19
CA SER A 181 -1.50 7.16 -22.09
C SER A 181 -2.17 5.84 -22.42
N VAL A 182 -2.13 4.89 -21.49
CA VAL A 182 -2.79 3.59 -21.56
C VAL A 182 -3.69 3.44 -20.34
N HIS A 183 -4.87 2.84 -20.51
CA HIS A 183 -5.79 2.58 -19.41
C HIS A 183 -5.33 1.37 -18.60
N MET A 184 -5.38 1.48 -17.27
CA MET A 184 -5.23 0.38 -16.33
C MET A 184 -6.17 0.63 -15.16
N ASP A 185 -6.92 -0.40 -14.76
CA ASP A 185 -7.81 -0.31 -13.62
C ASP A 185 -7.04 -0.42 -12.29
N TRP A 186 -7.59 0.17 -11.23
CA TRP A 186 -6.96 0.22 -9.91
C TRP A 186 -6.65 -1.17 -9.35
N GLU A 187 -7.53 -2.15 -9.56
CA GLU A 187 -7.34 -3.50 -9.05
C GLU A 187 -6.18 -4.23 -9.74
N ASP A 188 -6.02 -4.06 -11.06
CA ASP A 188 -4.89 -4.63 -11.81
C ASP A 188 -3.56 -4.01 -11.37
N ALA A 189 -3.56 -2.70 -11.14
CA ALA A 189 -2.38 -2.00 -10.64
C ALA A 189 -1.97 -2.51 -9.25
N LYS A 190 -2.93 -2.77 -8.36
CA LYS A 190 -2.63 -3.34 -7.04
C LYS A 190 -2.06 -4.75 -7.14
N GLU A 191 -2.63 -5.61 -7.96
CA GLU A 191 -2.08 -6.95 -8.19
C GLU A 191 -0.64 -6.88 -8.71
N LEU A 192 -0.37 -5.96 -9.64
CA LEU A 192 0.97 -5.71 -10.13
C LEU A 192 1.91 -5.22 -9.01
N LEU A 193 1.49 -4.25 -8.18
CA LEU A 193 2.29 -3.77 -7.06
C LEU A 193 2.58 -4.87 -6.04
N SER A 194 1.61 -5.71 -5.70
CA SER A 194 1.81 -6.85 -4.81
C SER A 194 2.86 -7.82 -5.34
N ASN A 195 2.92 -8.01 -6.66
CA ASN A 195 3.97 -8.80 -7.29
C ASN A 195 5.32 -8.07 -7.33
N ILE A 196 5.34 -6.74 -7.51
CA ILE A 196 6.57 -5.93 -7.54
C ILE A 196 7.27 -5.90 -6.18
N PHE A 197 6.53 -5.80 -5.08
CA PHE A 197 7.14 -5.69 -3.75
C PHE A 197 7.38 -7.04 -3.05
N LEU A 198 7.20 -8.16 -3.76
CA LEU A 198 7.44 -9.50 -3.22
C LEU A 198 8.89 -10.01 -3.42
N PRO A 199 9.56 -9.78 -4.56
CA PRO A 199 10.96 -10.17 -4.74
C PRO A 199 11.93 -9.39 -3.85
N ASP A 200 13.11 -9.96 -3.67
CA ASP A 200 14.29 -9.26 -3.16
C ASP A 200 15.06 -8.59 -4.32
N TYR A 201 15.59 -7.40 -4.04
CA TYR A 201 16.24 -6.53 -5.02
C TYR A 201 17.70 -6.28 -4.62
N ASP A 202 18.62 -6.58 -5.53
CA ASP A 202 20.06 -6.41 -5.30
C ASP A 202 20.50 -4.98 -5.62
N TYR A 203 20.52 -4.16 -4.58
CA TYR A 203 20.93 -2.76 -4.66
C TYR A 203 22.42 -2.57 -4.99
N GLU A 204 23.29 -3.59 -4.82
CA GLU A 204 24.72 -3.45 -5.12
C GLU A 204 24.98 -3.40 -6.63
N ILE A 205 24.11 -4.05 -7.43
CA ILE A 205 24.25 -4.11 -8.89
C ILE A 205 23.23 -3.24 -9.64
N ALA A 206 22.29 -2.64 -8.91
CA ALA A 206 21.30 -1.71 -9.45
C ALA A 206 21.96 -0.45 -10.01
N LYS A 207 21.29 0.20 -10.99
CA LYS A 207 21.88 1.34 -11.72
C LYS A 207 21.01 2.58 -11.66
N ALA A 208 21.60 3.71 -11.30
CA ALA A 208 20.91 4.99 -11.34
C ALA A 208 20.56 5.48 -12.77
N SER A 209 21.34 5.07 -13.78
CA SER A 209 21.11 5.47 -15.16
C SER A 209 20.15 4.53 -15.90
N GLU A 210 19.33 5.10 -16.77
CA GLU A 210 18.38 4.34 -17.57
C GLU A 210 19.10 3.31 -18.47
N PRO A 211 18.66 2.04 -18.48
CA PRO A 211 19.32 0.99 -19.22
C PRO A 211 19.18 1.19 -20.73
N THR A 212 20.25 0.89 -21.47
CA THR A 212 20.32 0.98 -22.93
C THR A 212 20.64 -0.36 -23.61
N LYS A 213 21.06 -1.35 -22.83
CA LYS A 213 21.39 -2.70 -23.33
C LYS A 213 20.12 -3.55 -23.47
N LYS A 214 20.18 -4.54 -24.36
CA LYS A 214 19.11 -5.54 -24.51
C LYS A 214 18.83 -6.22 -23.17
N GLY A 215 17.57 -6.28 -22.77
CA GLY A 215 17.15 -6.85 -21.49
C GLY A 215 15.80 -6.33 -21.03
N THR A 216 15.41 -6.75 -19.82
CA THR A 216 14.21 -6.29 -19.14
C THR A 216 14.61 -5.72 -17.79
N TYR A 217 14.09 -4.54 -17.48
CA TYR A 217 14.49 -3.75 -16.31
C TYR A 217 13.28 -3.14 -15.61
N ILE A 218 13.40 -2.91 -14.30
CA ILE A 218 12.39 -2.21 -13.50
C ILE A 218 13.05 -1.26 -12.52
N ASP A 219 12.43 -0.10 -12.33
CA ASP A 219 12.62 0.79 -11.20
C ASP A 219 11.33 0.76 -10.38
N VAL A 220 11.49 0.43 -9.10
CA VAL A 220 10.39 0.16 -8.16
C VAL A 220 9.96 1.41 -7.37
N GLY A 221 10.41 2.59 -7.79
CA GLY A 221 10.14 3.88 -7.13
C GLY A 221 11.29 4.38 -6.27
N ASP A 222 12.42 3.67 -6.27
CA ASP A 222 13.67 4.03 -5.58
C ASP A 222 14.61 4.86 -6.48
N GLY A 223 14.29 4.97 -7.78
CA GLY A 223 15.13 5.66 -8.76
C GLY A 223 16.28 4.82 -9.31
N LEU A 224 16.34 3.54 -8.97
CA LEU A 224 17.35 2.59 -9.41
C LEU A 224 16.76 1.56 -10.36
N TRP A 225 17.51 1.21 -11.39
CA TRP A 225 17.13 0.19 -12.37
C TRP A 225 17.72 -1.16 -12.02
N HIS A 226 16.83 -2.12 -11.85
CA HIS A 226 17.09 -3.53 -11.53
C HIS A 226 16.89 -4.38 -12.78
N ASP A 227 17.80 -5.33 -13.06
CA ASP A 227 17.78 -6.17 -14.25
C ASP A 227 17.07 -7.51 -13.94
N PHE A 228 16.07 -7.90 -14.73
CA PHE A 228 15.38 -9.17 -14.45
C PHE A 228 16.26 -10.42 -14.66
N SER A 229 17.36 -10.30 -15.42
CA SER A 229 18.32 -11.38 -15.58
C SER A 229 19.28 -11.52 -14.39
N GLN A 230 19.46 -10.46 -13.62
CA GLN A 230 20.40 -10.39 -12.49
C GLN A 230 19.96 -9.31 -11.48
N GLY A 231 19.81 -9.67 -10.21
CA GLY A 231 19.49 -8.70 -9.15
C GLY A 231 18.02 -8.54 -8.80
N ILE A 232 17.18 -9.45 -9.26
CA ILE A 232 15.82 -9.64 -8.74
C ILE A 232 15.67 -11.12 -8.41
N TYR A 233 15.31 -11.45 -7.18
CA TYR A 233 15.21 -12.83 -6.69
C TYR A 233 13.84 -13.07 -6.05
N ASN A 234 13.13 -14.14 -6.43
CA ASN A 234 11.90 -14.50 -5.74
C ASN A 234 12.25 -14.97 -4.32
N LEU A 235 11.58 -14.42 -3.30
CA LEU A 235 11.80 -14.83 -1.89
C LEU A 235 11.30 -16.25 -1.60
N ASP A 236 10.30 -16.71 -2.35
CA ASP A 236 9.69 -18.04 -2.22
C ASP A 236 9.77 -18.77 -3.56
N GLU A 237 10.36 -19.98 -3.56
CA GLU A 237 10.48 -20.82 -4.75
C GLU A 237 9.11 -21.29 -5.29
N SER A 238 8.07 -21.29 -4.44
CA SER A 238 6.72 -21.71 -4.81
C SER A 238 5.92 -20.65 -5.59
N PHE A 239 6.39 -19.39 -5.61
CA PHE A 239 5.71 -18.29 -6.29
C PHE A 239 6.66 -17.45 -7.15
N ASP A 240 6.44 -17.50 -8.47
CA ASP A 240 7.26 -16.76 -9.43
C ASP A 240 6.74 -15.35 -9.73
N ALA A 241 6.96 -14.44 -8.78
CA ALA A 241 6.59 -13.03 -8.92
C ALA A 241 7.25 -12.36 -10.14
N LYS A 242 8.54 -12.65 -10.40
CA LYS A 242 9.26 -12.10 -11.56
C LYS A 242 8.54 -12.37 -12.87
N SER A 243 8.07 -13.59 -13.08
CA SER A 243 7.33 -13.95 -14.29
C SER A 243 5.97 -13.27 -14.34
N GLN A 244 5.26 -13.14 -13.21
CA GLN A 244 3.98 -12.42 -13.16
C GLN A 244 4.12 -10.94 -13.53
N ILE A 245 5.16 -10.27 -13.03
CA ILE A 245 5.45 -8.86 -13.38
C ILE A 245 5.66 -8.72 -14.89
N LYS A 246 6.55 -9.53 -15.47
CA LYS A 246 6.84 -9.51 -16.92
C LYS A 246 5.58 -9.75 -17.74
N ASN A 247 4.83 -10.80 -17.41
CA ASN A 247 3.60 -11.16 -18.12
C ASN A 247 2.56 -10.03 -18.06
N THR A 248 2.46 -9.33 -16.94
CA THR A 248 1.51 -8.21 -16.80
C THR A 248 1.87 -7.06 -17.72
N PHE A 249 3.14 -6.63 -17.74
CA PHE A 249 3.59 -5.60 -18.67
C PHE A 249 3.52 -6.07 -20.13
N GLU A 250 3.80 -7.34 -20.41
CA GLU A 250 3.70 -7.87 -21.77
C GLU A 250 2.27 -7.93 -22.30
N LYS A 251 1.27 -8.20 -21.46
CA LYS A 251 -0.15 -8.13 -21.85
C LYS A 251 -0.57 -6.72 -22.23
N LEU A 252 -0.03 -5.69 -21.57
CA LEU A 252 -0.31 -4.30 -21.92
C LEU A 252 0.20 -3.93 -23.32
N ASN A 253 1.27 -4.57 -23.81
CA ASN A 253 1.77 -4.40 -25.19
C ASN A 253 0.76 -4.86 -26.25
N GLN A 254 -0.17 -5.76 -25.92
CA GLN A 254 -1.14 -6.33 -26.86
C GLN A 254 -2.42 -5.49 -26.98
N LEU A 255 -2.60 -4.52 -26.08
CA LEU A 255 -3.75 -3.61 -26.05
C LEU A 255 -3.47 -2.28 -26.77
N SER A 256 -2.22 -2.06 -27.21
CA SER A 256 -1.74 -0.88 -27.96
C SER A 256 -1.49 -1.21 -29.43
#